data_AF-A0A959BLL8-F1
#
_entry.id   AF-A0A959BLL8-F1
#
_cell.length_a   1.000
_cell.length_b   1.000
_cell.length_c   1.000
_cell.angle_alpha   90.00
_cell.angle_beta   90.00
_cell.angle_gamma   90.00
#
_symmetry.space_group_name_H-M   'P 1'
#
loop_
_entity.id
_entity.type
_entity.pdbx_description
1 polymer ?
#
loop_
_entity_poly.entity_id
_entity_poly.type
_entity_poly.pdbx_seq_one_letter_code
_entity_poly.pdbx_strand_id
1 'polypeptide(L)'
;MGNNYNFKFNPRLPSNEEIQRHKDFGALLQRFRGQQAGRRVRKIRRLRVLSIGSAVAAAVAAIAIVLGGVFSAPDKPVLTAEQYFAQQEFIKPPLSKDIQPQFTNFRVDASQGGVYEYPSGSRLVVPAAAFADDRGKLIEGEVDIRYREMHDYVDFFLAGIPLTYDSAGVQYQLESAGMIEIYAEKDGKRVQLVPGKNIDVELVSEIIVSSFNLHVIPRYNIYQLDTFSREWLYQDIDKIQFVEDEILDKADPLFQYKQELLKQYDAIESRATEELQAIESSIPKPVEPLRPYRADPGRPTLELNFLDGSLNVEDTQNGEVQNELAKLQQMYKGVIWQISPSSPAFDERAFSVNWESVRIRPVNNRDYELTLIHPQNQLTLVVSPVLTGNDYEKALQRYEGEYRDFETARSEWEAKLKEQKETLQVRVERQKAEALRAYDNQLEEQRAKGLEFGKATQYLVKRKVINRFKATGFGFWNCDRLIPPSEQRIQAAFRDQHGNFYRNHTAFLVDRTMNTIFRLYATDKTPLHFNADSDNLLWIVTDEQKIAVLRPEDFEKVNAEKDTYTLQLKLIDKEILNEEEVRAILQF
;
A
#
# COMPACT_ATOMS: atom_id res chain seq x y z
N MET A 1 -4.25 -18.48 -30.56
CA MET A 1 -4.20 -17.03 -30.32
C MET A 1 -4.27 -16.84 -28.82
N GLY A 2 -3.12 -16.70 -28.15
CA GLY A 2 -3.06 -16.49 -26.70
C GLY A 2 -3.34 -15.04 -26.38
N ASN A 3 -4.25 -14.78 -25.45
CA ASN A 3 -4.48 -13.44 -24.93
C ASN A 3 -3.28 -13.06 -24.04
N ASN A 4 -2.50 -12.07 -24.47
CA ASN A 4 -1.44 -11.47 -23.66
C ASN A 4 -2.06 -10.63 -22.54
N TYR A 5 -2.21 -11.20 -21.34
CA TYR A 5 -2.49 -10.42 -20.14
C TYR A 5 -1.18 -9.86 -19.59
N ASN A 6 -1.12 -8.53 -19.47
CA ASN A 6 0.02 -7.82 -18.90
C ASN A 6 -0.16 -7.72 -17.38
N PHE A 7 0.35 -8.69 -16.64
CA PHE A 7 0.34 -8.70 -15.18
C PHE A 7 1.38 -7.69 -14.67
N LYS A 8 0.90 -6.57 -14.10
CA LYS A 8 1.76 -5.58 -13.46
C LYS A 8 1.78 -5.85 -11.95
N PHE A 9 2.94 -6.21 -11.43
CA PHE A 9 3.21 -6.25 -10.00
C PHE A 9 3.46 -4.82 -9.50
N ASN A 10 2.84 -4.42 -8.37
CA ASN A 10 2.86 -3.04 -7.84
C ASN A 10 2.40 -1.94 -8.81
N PRO A 11 1.15 -1.97 -9.32
CA PRO A 11 0.64 -0.85 -10.09
C PRO A 11 0.63 0.42 -9.23
N ARG A 12 1.06 1.55 -9.82
CA ARG A 12 0.94 2.87 -9.20
C ARG A 12 -0.55 3.16 -8.96
N LEU A 13 -0.99 3.02 -7.71
CA LEU A 13 -2.34 3.43 -7.30
C LEU A 13 -2.45 4.96 -7.43
N PRO A 14 -3.60 5.47 -7.89
CA PRO A 14 -3.84 6.89 -8.00
C PRO A 14 -3.69 7.58 -6.63
N SER A 15 -3.18 8.81 -6.61
CA SER A 15 -3.05 9.62 -5.41
C SER A 15 -4.41 9.95 -4.78
N ASN A 16 -4.44 10.38 -3.52
CA ASN A 16 -5.68 10.83 -2.87
C ASN A 16 -6.38 11.93 -3.68
N GLU A 17 -5.63 12.80 -4.36
CA GLU A 17 -6.21 13.82 -5.26
C GLU A 17 -6.81 13.21 -6.53
N GLU A 18 -6.16 12.20 -7.11
CA GLU A 18 -6.66 11.48 -8.30
C GLU A 18 -7.91 10.64 -7.97
N ILE A 19 -7.95 10.02 -6.79
CA ILE A 19 -9.12 9.29 -6.28
C ILE A 19 -10.28 10.25 -6.04
N GLN A 20 -10.02 11.39 -5.38
CA GLN A 20 -11.04 12.43 -5.12
C GLN A 20 -11.61 13.02 -6.41
N ARG A 21 -10.80 13.18 -7.47
CA ARG A 21 -11.25 13.63 -8.81
C ARG A 21 -12.21 12.64 -9.49
N HIS A 22 -12.20 11.36 -9.10
CA HIS A 22 -13.00 10.30 -9.73
C HIS A 22 -14.05 9.67 -8.80
N LYS A 23 -14.33 10.28 -7.64
CA LYS A 23 -15.39 9.82 -6.70
C LYS A 23 -16.81 9.88 -7.27
N ASP A 24 -17.02 10.55 -8.40
CA ASP A 24 -18.27 10.46 -9.14
C ASP A 24 -18.26 9.22 -10.07
N PHE A 25 -18.40 8.05 -9.45
CA PHE A 25 -18.54 6.78 -10.15
C PHE A 25 -19.75 6.77 -11.09
N GLY A 26 -20.77 7.61 -10.85
CA GLY A 26 -21.92 7.80 -11.73
C GLY A 26 -21.52 8.45 -13.06
N ALA A 27 -20.74 9.53 -13.01
CA ALA A 27 -20.21 10.20 -14.19
C ALA A 27 -19.18 9.33 -14.93
N LEU A 28 -18.33 8.58 -14.20
CA LEU A 28 -17.37 7.66 -14.80
C LEU A 28 -18.08 6.52 -15.56
N LEU A 29 -19.11 5.93 -14.93
CA LEU A 29 -19.95 4.89 -15.54
C LEU A 29 -20.74 5.42 -16.74
N GLN A 30 -21.23 6.66 -16.69
CA GLN A 30 -21.86 7.32 -17.85
C GLN A 30 -20.88 7.55 -19.00
N ARG A 31 -19.65 8.01 -18.72
CA ARG A 31 -18.61 8.19 -19.75
C ARG A 31 -18.20 6.86 -20.37
N PHE A 32 -18.04 5.81 -19.57
CA PHE A 32 -17.74 4.47 -20.04
C PHE A 32 -18.87 3.89 -20.90
N ARG A 33 -20.13 4.05 -20.47
CA ARG A 33 -21.32 3.67 -21.25
C ARG A 33 -21.45 4.49 -22.54
N GLY A 34 -21.06 5.77 -22.52
CA GLY A 34 -21.02 6.65 -23.69
C GLY A 34 -19.97 6.24 -24.73
N GLN A 35 -18.80 5.76 -24.28
CA GLN A 35 -17.74 5.27 -25.17
C GLN A 35 -18.06 3.91 -25.83
N GLN A 36 -18.91 3.07 -25.22
CA GLN A 36 -19.32 1.79 -25.81
C GLN A 36 -20.47 1.92 -26.83
N ALA A 37 -21.10 3.09 -26.96
CA ALA A 37 -22.26 3.30 -27.84
C ALA A 37 -21.96 3.19 -29.36
N GLY A 38 -20.70 3.01 -29.76
CA GLY A 38 -20.30 2.82 -31.17
C GLY A 38 -20.40 1.39 -31.70
N ARG A 39 -20.57 0.36 -30.86
CA ARG A 39 -20.69 -1.03 -31.33
C ARG A 39 -22.16 -1.47 -31.42
N ARG A 40 -22.68 -1.53 -32.64
CA ARG A 40 -24.02 -2.06 -32.96
C ARG A 40 -24.16 -3.50 -32.46
N VAL A 41 -24.90 -3.70 -31.37
CA VAL A 41 -25.35 -5.02 -30.90
C VAL A 41 -26.71 -5.34 -31.54
N ARG A 42 -26.83 -6.53 -32.12
CA ARG A 42 -28.07 -7.10 -32.68
C ARG A 42 -29.16 -7.16 -31.61
N LYS A 43 -30.36 -6.67 -31.95
CA LYS A 43 -31.55 -6.70 -31.09
C LYS A 43 -31.96 -8.16 -30.79
N ILE A 44 -31.84 -8.57 -29.53
CA ILE A 44 -32.56 -9.73 -28.99
C ILE A 44 -33.72 -9.19 -28.13
N ARG A 45 -34.94 -9.66 -28.40
CA ARG A 45 -36.16 -9.30 -27.67
C ARG A 45 -36.04 -9.69 -26.20
N ARG A 46 -36.14 -8.72 -25.29
CA ARG A 46 -36.33 -8.96 -23.86
C ARG A 46 -37.79 -9.34 -23.59
N LEU A 47 -38.03 -10.56 -23.12
CA LEU A 47 -39.26 -10.93 -22.43
C LEU A 47 -39.17 -10.38 -20.99
N ARG A 48 -40.12 -9.53 -20.61
CA ARG A 48 -40.34 -9.15 -19.21
C ARG A 48 -41.04 -10.33 -18.53
N VAL A 49 -40.40 -10.97 -17.56
CA VAL A 49 -41.08 -11.84 -16.61
C VAL A 49 -41.31 -11.01 -15.36
N LEU A 50 -42.59 -10.69 -15.11
CA LEU A 50 -43.07 -10.19 -13.83
C LEU A 50 -43.00 -11.33 -12.81
N SER A 51 -42.33 -11.09 -11.69
CA SER A 51 -42.37 -11.94 -10.51
C SER A 51 -43.74 -11.86 -9.84
N ILE A 52 -44.53 -12.92 -9.98
CA ILE A 52 -45.75 -13.14 -9.21
C ILE A 52 -45.52 -14.35 -8.30
N GLY A 53 -45.58 -14.09 -6.99
CA GLY A 53 -46.22 -14.96 -5.99
C GLY A 53 -45.58 -16.32 -5.69
N SER A 54 -44.74 -16.34 -4.65
CA SER A 54 -44.29 -17.52 -3.89
C SER A 54 -45.39 -18.21 -3.07
N ALA A 55 -46.56 -18.52 -3.64
CA ALA A 55 -47.67 -19.15 -2.89
C ALA A 55 -48.40 -20.31 -3.61
N VAL A 56 -48.13 -20.64 -4.87
CA VAL A 56 -48.88 -21.69 -5.59
C VAL A 56 -48.11 -23.02 -5.73
N ALA A 57 -46.78 -23.02 -5.57
CA ALA A 57 -45.99 -24.26 -5.69
C ALA A 57 -46.22 -25.25 -4.53
N ALA A 58 -46.59 -24.77 -3.34
CA ALA A 58 -46.86 -25.62 -2.18
C ALA A 58 -48.20 -26.39 -2.31
N ALA A 59 -49.20 -25.82 -3.00
CA ALA A 59 -50.53 -26.43 -3.14
C ALA A 59 -50.56 -27.57 -4.19
N VAL A 60 -49.73 -27.48 -5.24
CA VAL A 60 -49.65 -28.53 -6.28
C VAL A 60 -48.84 -29.74 -5.78
N ALA A 61 -47.81 -29.51 -4.96
CA ALA A 61 -47.05 -30.59 -4.32
C ALA A 61 -47.91 -31.39 -3.30
N ALA A 62 -48.80 -30.72 -2.56
CA ALA A 62 -49.69 -31.38 -1.61
C ALA A 62 -50.74 -32.29 -2.28
N ILE A 63 -51.18 -31.96 -3.51
CA ILE A 63 -52.15 -32.77 -4.26
C ILE A 63 -51.48 -34.01 -4.90
N ALA A 64 -50.19 -33.92 -5.26
CA ALA A 64 -49.43 -35.07 -5.77
C ALA A 64 -49.05 -36.09 -4.68
N ILE A 65 -49.06 -35.70 -3.39
CA ILE A 65 -48.73 -36.59 -2.26
C ILE A 65 -49.89 -37.53 -1.88
N VAL A 66 -51.14 -37.21 -2.26
CA VAL A 66 -52.31 -38.01 -1.86
C VAL A 66 -52.63 -39.17 -2.82
N LEU A 67 -52.05 -39.21 -4.03
CA LEU A 67 -52.37 -40.22 -5.04
C LEU A 67 -51.13 -40.88 -5.65
N GLY A 68 -50.52 -41.77 -4.89
CA GLY A 68 -49.86 -42.97 -5.42
C GLY A 68 -48.39 -42.82 -5.83
N GLY A 69 -47.52 -43.50 -5.10
CA GLY A 69 -46.22 -43.94 -5.60
C GLY A 69 -45.04 -43.55 -4.72
N VAL A 70 -44.25 -44.55 -4.37
CA VAL A 70 -42.97 -44.51 -3.63
C VAL A 70 -42.07 -43.37 -4.16
N PHE A 71 -41.98 -42.27 -3.42
CA PHE A 71 -40.92 -41.28 -3.60
C PHE A 71 -39.96 -41.40 -2.42
N SER A 72 -38.77 -41.92 -2.69
CA SER A 72 -37.61 -41.62 -1.85
C SER A 72 -37.52 -40.11 -1.73
N ALA A 73 -37.32 -39.62 -0.50
CA ALA A 73 -37.10 -38.18 -0.27
C ALA A 73 -36.03 -37.68 -1.26
N PRO A 74 -36.24 -36.56 -1.97
CA PRO A 74 -35.21 -36.02 -2.84
C PRO A 74 -33.95 -35.76 -1.99
N ASP A 75 -32.79 -36.19 -2.47
CA ASP A 75 -31.51 -35.89 -1.83
C ASP A 75 -31.46 -34.40 -1.48
N LYS A 76 -31.06 -34.08 -0.24
CA LYS A 76 -30.92 -32.68 0.18
C LYS A 76 -30.04 -31.95 -0.85
N PRO A 77 -30.46 -30.78 -1.38
CA PRO A 77 -29.67 -30.07 -2.37
C PRO A 77 -28.29 -29.74 -1.80
N VAL A 78 -27.23 -30.09 -2.54
CA VAL A 78 -25.85 -29.74 -2.18
C VAL A 78 -25.72 -28.22 -2.26
N LEU A 79 -25.53 -27.56 -1.12
CA LEU A 79 -25.34 -26.12 -1.05
C LEU A 79 -24.07 -25.71 -1.82
N THR A 80 -24.08 -24.52 -2.44
CA THR A 80 -22.82 -23.86 -2.84
C THR A 80 -22.12 -23.29 -1.61
N ALA A 81 -20.81 -23.00 -1.71
CA ALA A 81 -20.06 -22.37 -0.63
C ALA A 81 -20.69 -21.03 -0.20
N GLU A 82 -21.11 -20.21 -1.18
CA GLU A 82 -21.82 -18.94 -0.94
C GLU A 82 -23.11 -19.15 -0.14
N GLN A 83 -23.93 -20.14 -0.53
CA GLN A 83 -25.17 -20.45 0.19
C GLN A 83 -24.92 -20.97 1.60
N TYR A 84 -23.89 -21.81 1.78
CA TYR A 84 -23.51 -22.36 3.07
C TYR A 84 -23.06 -21.27 4.06
N PHE A 85 -22.23 -20.31 3.60
CA PHE A 85 -21.76 -19.23 4.47
C PHE A 85 -22.81 -18.13 4.67
N ALA A 86 -23.70 -17.89 3.69
CA ALA A 86 -24.79 -16.93 3.84
C ALA A 86 -25.74 -17.30 4.99
N GLN A 87 -25.94 -18.59 5.27
CA GLN A 87 -26.80 -19.10 6.33
C GLN A 87 -26.20 -18.99 7.74
N GLN A 88 -24.93 -18.60 7.88
CA GLN A 88 -24.23 -18.54 9.16
C GLN A 88 -24.11 -17.09 9.66
N GLU A 89 -23.79 -16.95 10.95
CA GLU A 89 -23.25 -15.69 11.47
C GLU A 89 -21.98 -15.32 10.69
N PHE A 90 -21.82 -14.04 10.38
CA PHE A 90 -20.72 -13.60 9.54
C PHE A 90 -19.37 -13.74 10.25
N ILE A 91 -19.34 -13.31 11.52
CA ILE A 91 -18.25 -13.59 12.46
C ILE A 91 -18.70 -14.73 13.35
N LYS A 92 -18.09 -15.90 13.17
CA LYS A 92 -18.45 -17.12 13.90
C LYS A 92 -17.18 -17.83 14.35
N PRO A 93 -16.78 -17.67 15.63
CA PRO A 93 -15.72 -18.45 16.23
C PRO A 93 -15.97 -19.95 16.01
N PRO A 94 -14.99 -20.68 15.46
CA PRO A 94 -15.14 -22.10 15.13
C PRO A 94 -14.97 -23.02 16.35
N LEU A 95 -14.37 -22.52 17.43
CA LEU A 95 -14.23 -23.18 18.73
C LEU A 95 -15.00 -22.41 19.81
N SER A 96 -15.03 -22.95 21.03
CA SER A 96 -15.66 -22.32 22.19
C SER A 96 -15.25 -20.84 22.34
N LYS A 97 -16.22 -20.00 22.75
CA LYS A 97 -16.01 -18.56 22.91
C LYS A 97 -14.97 -18.22 23.99
N ASP A 98 -14.69 -19.15 24.89
CA ASP A 98 -13.69 -18.99 25.95
C ASP A 98 -12.24 -19.03 25.43
N ILE A 99 -12.04 -19.44 24.17
CA ILE A 99 -10.71 -19.66 23.56
C ILE A 99 -10.40 -18.54 22.53
N GLN A 100 -10.88 -17.32 22.76
CA GLN A 100 -10.64 -16.20 21.85
C GLN A 100 -9.49 -15.29 22.31
N PRO A 101 -8.88 -14.51 21.38
CA PRO A 101 -7.99 -13.42 21.73
C PRO A 101 -8.65 -12.47 22.72
N GLN A 102 -7.97 -12.22 23.84
CA GLN A 102 -8.52 -11.52 25.00
C GLN A 102 -8.47 -9.99 24.83
N PHE A 103 -9.47 -9.30 25.38
CA PHE A 103 -9.48 -7.84 25.43
C PHE A 103 -8.70 -7.31 26.63
N THR A 104 -7.89 -6.28 26.37
CA THR A 104 -7.39 -5.39 27.42
C THR A 104 -8.38 -4.25 27.64
N ASN A 105 -8.46 -3.76 28.88
CA ASN A 105 -9.28 -2.61 29.25
C ASN A 105 -8.40 -1.39 29.54
N PHE A 106 -8.70 -0.27 28.87
CA PHE A 106 -8.09 1.03 29.14
C PHE A 106 -9.15 1.99 29.67
N ARG A 107 -8.89 2.60 30.81
CA ARG A 107 -9.80 3.58 31.41
C ARG A 107 -9.43 4.98 30.95
N VAL A 108 -10.41 5.70 30.42
CA VAL A 108 -10.25 7.00 29.76
C VAL A 108 -11.19 8.03 30.37
N ASP A 109 -10.65 9.17 30.80
CA ASP A 109 -11.47 10.36 31.07
C ASP A 109 -11.95 10.93 29.73
N ALA A 110 -13.25 10.79 29.45
CA ALA A 110 -13.85 11.22 28.19
C ALA A 110 -13.70 12.73 27.94
N SER A 111 -13.49 13.54 28.97
CA SER A 111 -13.32 15.00 28.84
C SER A 111 -11.91 15.39 28.36
N GLN A 112 -10.90 14.58 28.66
CA GLN A 112 -9.49 14.86 28.33
C GLN A 112 -8.98 14.01 27.16
N GLY A 113 -9.48 12.78 27.02
CA GLY A 113 -8.88 11.79 26.12
C GLY A 113 -7.59 11.21 26.72
N GLY A 114 -6.61 10.87 25.87
CA GLY A 114 -5.30 10.43 26.32
C GLY A 114 -4.55 9.56 25.33
N VAL A 115 -3.36 9.12 25.76
CA VAL A 115 -2.49 8.20 25.04
C VAL A 115 -2.40 6.92 25.84
N TYR A 116 -2.67 5.77 25.22
CA TYR A 116 -2.74 4.47 25.86
C TYR A 116 -1.81 3.50 25.14
N GLU A 117 -0.86 2.94 25.88
CA GLU A 117 0.14 2.00 25.37
C GLU A 117 -0.27 0.56 25.67
N TYR A 118 -0.12 -0.31 24.67
CA TYR A 118 -0.34 -1.75 24.77
C TYR A 118 0.98 -2.47 25.08
N PRO A 119 0.97 -3.64 25.75
CA PRO A 119 2.19 -4.41 25.99
C PRO A 119 3.02 -4.78 24.75
N SER A 120 2.39 -4.80 23.56
CA SER A 120 3.08 -5.01 22.26
C SER A 120 3.91 -3.80 21.82
N GLY A 121 3.73 -2.64 22.46
CA GLY A 121 4.26 -1.35 22.01
C GLY A 121 3.29 -0.55 21.14
N SER A 122 2.11 -1.11 20.80
CA SER A 122 1.05 -0.36 20.11
C SER A 122 0.53 0.79 20.96
N ARG A 123 -0.05 1.79 20.31
CA ARG A 123 -0.53 3.02 20.94
C ARG A 123 -1.87 3.45 20.37
N LEU A 124 -2.77 3.86 21.27
CA LEU A 124 -4.04 4.48 20.95
C LEU A 124 -4.04 5.93 21.44
N VAL A 125 -4.38 6.88 20.56
CA VAL A 125 -4.59 8.28 20.94
C VAL A 125 -6.08 8.59 20.83
N VAL A 126 -6.70 8.77 21.99
CA VAL A 126 -8.13 9.07 22.10
C VAL A 126 -8.27 10.58 22.31
N PRO A 127 -9.02 11.30 21.45
CA PRO A 127 -9.20 12.73 21.62
C PRO A 127 -10.18 13.05 22.75
N ALA A 128 -10.11 14.26 23.29
CA ALA A 128 -11.14 14.80 24.17
C ALA A 128 -12.53 14.79 23.50
N ALA A 129 -13.56 14.53 24.31
CA ALA A 129 -14.96 14.42 23.90
C ALA A 129 -15.17 13.44 22.73
N ALA A 130 -14.55 12.27 22.81
CA ALA A 130 -14.62 11.23 21.78
C ALA A 130 -15.93 10.42 21.81
N PHE A 131 -16.63 10.37 22.94
CA PHE A 131 -17.71 9.40 23.17
C PHE A 131 -19.08 10.06 23.29
N ALA A 132 -20.09 9.42 22.72
CA ALA A 132 -21.49 9.80 22.85
C ALA A 132 -22.38 8.57 23.14
N ASP A 133 -23.55 8.81 23.73
CA ASP A 133 -24.59 7.79 23.85
C ASP A 133 -25.29 7.51 22.51
N ASP A 134 -26.27 6.60 22.52
CA ASP A 134 -27.10 6.23 21.37
C ASP A 134 -27.97 7.37 20.83
N ARG A 135 -28.07 8.49 21.55
CA ARG A 135 -28.80 9.71 21.16
C ARG A 135 -27.86 10.84 20.73
N GLY A 136 -26.56 10.58 20.67
CA GLY A 136 -25.54 11.56 20.28
C GLY A 136 -25.18 12.56 21.39
N LYS A 137 -25.61 12.35 22.64
CA LYS A 137 -25.20 13.19 23.77
C LYS A 137 -23.79 12.79 24.21
N LEU A 138 -22.92 13.78 24.37
CA LEU A 138 -21.55 13.56 24.84
C LEU A 138 -21.53 12.85 26.20
N ILE A 139 -20.64 11.88 26.32
CA ILE A 139 -20.35 11.16 27.55
C ILE A 139 -19.23 11.89 28.30
N GLU A 140 -19.47 12.15 29.58
CA GLU A 140 -18.50 12.72 30.51
C GLU A 140 -18.00 11.66 31.51
N GLY A 141 -16.82 11.89 32.11
CA GLY A 141 -16.22 10.98 33.10
C GLY A 141 -15.58 9.74 32.48
N GLU A 142 -15.36 8.72 33.30
CA GLU A 142 -14.61 7.52 32.90
C GLU A 142 -15.37 6.64 31.90
N VAL A 143 -14.65 6.21 30.87
CA VAL A 143 -15.08 5.28 29.83
C VAL A 143 -14.04 4.16 29.72
N ASP A 144 -14.51 2.92 29.66
CA ASP A 144 -13.70 1.71 29.54
C ASP A 144 -13.59 1.34 28.05
N ILE A 145 -12.40 1.50 27.46
CA ILE A 145 -12.08 1.05 26.10
C ILE A 145 -11.62 -0.40 26.16
N ARG A 146 -12.28 -1.25 25.36
CA ARG A 146 -11.87 -2.63 25.13
C ARG A 146 -11.14 -2.71 23.81
N TYR A 147 -9.91 -3.20 23.88
CA TYR A 147 -9.02 -3.31 22.73
C TYR A 147 -8.34 -4.68 22.71
N ARG A 148 -8.29 -5.31 21.54
CA ARG A 148 -7.50 -6.52 21.29
C ARG A 148 -6.82 -6.43 19.92
N GLU A 149 -5.66 -7.05 19.83
CA GLU A 149 -4.88 -7.18 18.60
C GLU A 149 -4.96 -8.63 18.11
N MET A 150 -4.96 -8.81 16.79
CA MET A 150 -4.92 -10.10 16.12
C MET A 150 -3.83 -10.00 15.04
N HIS A 151 -2.80 -10.82 15.18
CA HIS A 151 -1.55 -10.71 14.42
C HIS A 151 -1.40 -11.82 13.40
N ASP A 152 -2.03 -12.97 13.60
CA ASP A 152 -1.84 -14.12 12.71
C ASP A 152 -3.11 -14.94 12.41
N TYR A 153 -2.94 -15.95 11.56
CA TYR A 153 -4.02 -16.84 11.13
C TYR A 153 -4.70 -17.60 12.28
N VAL A 154 -4.02 -17.86 13.40
CA VAL A 154 -4.64 -18.50 14.57
C VAL A 154 -5.56 -17.49 15.25
N ASP A 155 -5.15 -16.23 15.38
CA ASP A 155 -6.01 -15.17 15.91
C ASP A 155 -7.26 -14.99 15.06
N PHE A 156 -7.10 -14.91 13.73
CA PHE A 156 -8.21 -14.74 12.79
C PHE A 156 -9.18 -15.94 12.84
N PHE A 157 -8.61 -17.15 12.94
CA PHE A 157 -9.37 -18.39 13.12
C PHE A 157 -10.20 -18.35 14.41
N LEU A 158 -9.58 -18.07 15.56
CA LEU A 158 -10.25 -18.07 16.85
C LEU A 158 -11.30 -16.95 16.97
N ALA A 159 -11.03 -15.78 16.39
CA ALA A 159 -12.00 -14.70 16.31
C ALA A 159 -13.14 -15.00 15.31
N GLY A 160 -12.96 -15.95 14.39
CA GLY A 160 -13.95 -16.34 13.39
C GLY A 160 -14.17 -15.30 12.30
N ILE A 161 -13.15 -14.51 11.99
CA ILE A 161 -13.23 -13.35 11.09
C ILE A 161 -12.94 -13.79 9.64
N PRO A 162 -13.86 -13.58 8.69
CA PRO A 162 -13.59 -13.87 7.29
C PRO A 162 -12.67 -12.80 6.68
N LEU A 163 -11.68 -13.22 5.89
CA LEU A 163 -10.74 -12.34 5.18
C LEU A 163 -11.00 -12.27 3.67
N THR A 164 -12.22 -12.57 3.23
CA THR A 164 -12.62 -12.44 1.82
C THR A 164 -13.12 -11.02 1.56
N TYR A 165 -12.68 -10.43 0.44
CA TYR A 165 -13.05 -9.09 0.01
C TYR A 165 -13.64 -9.13 -1.40
N ASP A 166 -14.86 -8.66 -1.60
CA ASP A 166 -15.43 -8.50 -2.94
C ASP A 166 -15.24 -7.07 -3.44
N SER A 167 -14.80 -6.93 -4.69
CA SER A 167 -14.85 -5.66 -5.40
C SER A 167 -15.44 -5.86 -6.79
N ALA A 168 -16.67 -5.38 -6.96
CA ALA A 168 -17.42 -5.42 -8.22
C ALA A 168 -17.66 -6.85 -8.75
N GLY A 169 -17.90 -7.81 -7.86
CA GLY A 169 -18.16 -9.21 -8.20
C GLY A 169 -16.91 -10.03 -8.46
N VAL A 170 -15.73 -9.51 -8.13
CA VAL A 170 -14.47 -10.26 -8.09
C VAL A 170 -14.08 -10.45 -6.63
N GLN A 171 -14.01 -11.70 -6.19
CA GLN A 171 -13.57 -12.07 -4.84
C GLN A 171 -12.05 -12.10 -4.77
N TYR A 172 -11.51 -11.34 -3.83
CA TYR A 172 -10.11 -11.31 -3.42
C TYR A 172 -9.98 -11.87 -2.01
N GLN A 173 -8.75 -12.20 -1.62
CA GLN A 173 -8.40 -12.51 -0.25
C GLN A 173 -7.57 -11.37 0.34
N LEU A 174 -7.78 -11.04 1.61
CA LEU A 174 -6.99 -10.05 2.35
C LEU A 174 -5.79 -10.72 3.01
N GLU A 175 -4.62 -10.11 2.87
CA GLU A 175 -3.42 -10.45 3.63
C GLU A 175 -3.14 -9.36 4.65
N SER A 176 -3.14 -9.73 5.94
CA SER A 176 -3.11 -8.79 7.05
C SER A 176 -1.68 -8.49 7.51
N ALA A 177 -1.40 -7.21 7.69
CA ALA A 177 -0.28 -6.67 8.45
C ALA A 177 -0.66 -6.40 9.92
N GLY A 178 -1.80 -6.89 10.39
CA GLY A 178 -2.29 -6.68 11.75
C GLY A 178 -3.71 -6.15 11.77
N MET A 179 -4.52 -6.74 12.65
CA MET A 179 -5.93 -6.41 12.85
C MET A 179 -6.18 -6.03 14.30
N ILE A 180 -7.12 -5.13 14.53
CA ILE A 180 -7.59 -4.78 15.87
C ILE A 180 -9.10 -4.92 15.96
N GLU A 181 -9.58 -5.14 17.17
CA GLU A 181 -10.96 -4.83 17.52
C GLU A 181 -10.98 -3.82 18.66
N ILE A 182 -11.74 -2.75 18.48
CA ILE A 182 -11.86 -1.67 19.46
C ILE A 182 -13.31 -1.26 19.68
N TYR A 183 -13.71 -1.14 20.94
CA TYR A 183 -14.98 -0.53 21.33
C TYR A 183 -14.86 0.12 22.70
N ALA A 184 -15.89 0.88 23.09
CA ALA A 184 -15.94 1.52 24.40
C ALA A 184 -17.27 1.26 25.13
N GLU A 185 -17.20 1.21 26.44
CA GLU A 185 -18.32 1.04 27.34
C GLU A 185 -18.28 2.05 28.48
N LYS A 186 -19.45 2.50 28.91
CA LYS A 186 -19.62 3.24 30.17
C LYS A 186 -20.66 2.51 31.02
N ASP A 187 -20.28 2.16 32.25
CA ASP A 187 -21.14 1.42 33.18
C ASP A 187 -21.70 0.12 32.55
N GLY A 188 -20.87 -0.56 31.74
CA GLY A 188 -21.25 -1.79 31.02
C GLY A 188 -22.15 -1.59 29.79
N LYS A 189 -22.43 -0.34 29.39
CA LYS A 189 -23.22 -0.03 28.18
C LYS A 189 -22.34 0.48 27.06
N ARG A 190 -22.56 0.01 25.84
CA ARG A 190 -21.84 0.47 24.65
C ARG A 190 -22.08 1.96 24.41
N VAL A 191 -20.99 2.66 24.14
CA VAL A 191 -21.02 4.05 23.67
C VAL A 191 -20.59 4.10 22.20
N GLN A 192 -20.82 5.22 21.56
CA GLN A 192 -20.44 5.47 20.17
C GLN A 192 -19.30 6.48 20.10
N LEU A 193 -18.50 6.39 19.05
CA LEU A 193 -17.56 7.45 18.72
C LEU A 193 -18.34 8.63 18.12
N VAL A 194 -18.03 9.85 18.57
CA VAL A 194 -18.66 11.06 18.06
C VAL A 194 -18.35 11.22 16.56
N PRO A 195 -19.36 11.47 15.70
CA PRO A 195 -19.13 11.68 14.28
C PRO A 195 -18.06 12.74 14.00
N GLY A 196 -17.08 12.41 13.16
CA GLY A 196 -15.95 13.27 12.82
C GLY A 196 -14.76 13.21 13.79
N LYS A 197 -14.90 12.55 14.95
CA LYS A 197 -13.76 12.17 15.79
C LYS A 197 -13.18 10.84 15.29
N ASN A 198 -11.93 10.58 15.67
CA ASN A 198 -11.21 9.35 15.37
C ASN A 198 -10.28 9.03 16.54
N ILE A 199 -9.94 7.76 16.69
CA ILE A 199 -8.84 7.30 17.54
C ILE A 199 -7.65 7.09 16.61
N ASP A 200 -6.53 7.79 16.84
CA ASP A 200 -5.31 7.50 16.10
C ASP A 200 -4.72 6.19 16.65
N VAL A 201 -4.45 5.24 15.77
CA VAL A 201 -3.92 3.90 16.11
C VAL A 201 -2.51 3.79 15.53
N GLU A 202 -1.56 3.43 16.38
CA GLU A 202 -0.27 2.89 15.98
C GLU A 202 -0.23 1.42 16.39
N LEU A 203 -0.34 0.53 15.43
CA LEU A 203 -0.35 -0.91 15.66
C LEU A 203 1.04 -1.48 15.35
N VAL A 204 1.72 -1.98 16.38
CA VAL A 204 2.97 -2.73 16.24
C VAL A 204 2.63 -4.17 15.90
N SER A 205 3.17 -4.69 14.80
CA SER A 205 2.91 -6.05 14.33
C SER A 205 4.07 -6.58 13.49
N GLU A 206 3.93 -7.78 12.92
CA GLU A 206 4.91 -8.40 12.03
C GLU A 206 4.32 -8.66 10.64
N ILE A 207 5.12 -8.40 9.60
CA ILE A 207 4.79 -8.79 8.22
C ILE A 207 5.84 -9.73 7.66
N ILE A 208 5.43 -10.56 6.71
CA ILE A 208 6.31 -11.43 5.97
C ILE A 208 6.79 -10.69 4.71
N VAL A 209 8.11 -10.55 4.56
CA VAL A 209 8.74 -10.00 3.36
C VAL A 209 9.74 -10.99 2.80
N SER A 210 10.03 -10.84 1.51
CA SER A 210 11.11 -11.60 0.89
C SER A 210 12.48 -10.99 1.25
N SER A 211 13.50 -11.85 1.39
CA SER A 211 14.90 -11.45 1.56
C SER A 211 15.41 -10.53 0.45
N PHE A 212 14.79 -10.54 -0.74
CA PHE A 212 15.08 -9.63 -1.84
C PHE A 212 14.52 -8.20 -1.65
N ASN A 213 13.54 -8.03 -0.76
CA ASN A 213 12.77 -6.79 -0.59
C ASN A 213 12.82 -6.27 0.86
N LEU A 214 13.92 -6.52 1.58
CA LEU A 214 14.03 -6.20 3.01
C LEU A 214 13.94 -4.70 3.32
N HIS A 215 14.32 -3.84 2.39
CA HIS A 215 14.24 -2.38 2.53
C HIS A 215 12.99 -1.79 1.85
N VAL A 216 12.22 -2.62 1.15
CA VAL A 216 11.03 -2.19 0.43
C VAL A 216 9.81 -2.56 1.25
N ILE A 217 9.24 -1.56 1.91
CA ILE A 217 8.01 -1.76 2.66
C ILE A 217 6.85 -2.06 1.71
N PRO A 218 6.16 -3.21 1.85
CA PRO A 218 4.97 -3.47 1.06
C PRO A 218 3.88 -2.46 1.40
N ARG A 219 3.04 -2.13 0.43
CA ARG A 219 1.92 -1.22 0.64
C ARG A 219 0.71 -1.97 1.18
N TYR A 220 0.11 -1.43 2.22
CA TYR A 220 -1.14 -1.91 2.81
C TYR A 220 -2.19 -0.80 2.78
N ASN A 221 -3.46 -1.21 2.82
CA ASN A 221 -4.63 -0.37 2.92
C ASN A 221 -5.31 -0.62 4.26
N ILE A 222 -6.20 0.29 4.67
CA ILE A 222 -6.99 0.16 5.88
C ILE A 222 -8.42 -0.21 5.51
N TYR A 223 -8.94 -1.26 6.14
CA TYR A 223 -10.32 -1.69 6.00
C TYR A 223 -11.03 -1.71 7.35
N GLN A 224 -12.32 -1.38 7.35
CA GLN A 224 -13.20 -1.58 8.50
C GLN A 224 -14.24 -2.64 8.14
N LEU A 225 -14.49 -3.59 9.04
CA LEU A 225 -15.50 -4.61 8.80
C LEU A 225 -16.90 -4.08 9.10
N ASP A 226 -17.75 -4.01 8.08
CA ASP A 226 -19.18 -3.79 8.26
C ASP A 226 -19.88 -5.15 8.44
N THR A 227 -20.25 -5.44 9.68
CA THR A 227 -20.92 -6.69 10.03
C THR A 227 -22.38 -6.75 9.58
N PHE A 228 -22.99 -5.60 9.25
CA PHE A 228 -24.35 -5.54 8.73
C PHE A 228 -24.38 -5.88 7.25
N SER A 229 -23.54 -5.23 6.44
CA SER A 229 -23.41 -5.54 5.01
C SER A 229 -22.63 -6.83 4.75
N ARG A 230 -21.87 -7.31 5.73
CA ARG A 230 -20.95 -8.47 5.63
C ARG A 230 -19.80 -8.22 4.67
N GLU A 231 -19.24 -7.02 4.70
CA GLU A 231 -18.20 -6.57 3.78
C GLU A 231 -17.07 -5.83 4.51
N TRP A 232 -15.83 -6.02 4.04
CA TRP A 232 -14.72 -5.14 4.41
C TRP A 232 -14.80 -3.86 3.59
N LEU A 233 -14.91 -2.71 4.26
CA LEU A 233 -15.00 -1.41 3.63
C LEU A 233 -13.63 -0.73 3.63
N TYR A 234 -13.11 -0.42 2.43
CA TYR A 234 -11.88 0.37 2.28
C TYR A 234 -12.04 1.76 2.92
N GLN A 235 -11.05 2.16 3.71
CA GLN A 235 -11.03 3.42 4.46
C GLN A 235 -9.91 4.37 4.01
N ASP A 236 -8.66 3.88 3.95
CA ASP A 236 -7.49 4.70 3.61
C ASP A 236 -6.30 3.82 3.17
N ILE A 237 -5.18 4.46 2.83
CA ILE A 237 -3.87 3.80 2.68
C ILE A 237 -3.18 3.79 4.05
N ASP A 238 -2.60 2.65 4.43
CA ASP A 238 -1.85 2.55 5.68
C ASP A 238 -0.52 3.31 5.60
N LYS A 239 -0.18 4.01 6.69
CA LYS A 239 1.10 4.69 6.86
C LYS A 239 2.10 3.79 7.59
N ILE A 240 2.25 2.59 7.03
CA ILE A 240 3.14 1.55 7.53
C ILE A 240 4.61 2.00 7.49
N GLN A 241 5.37 1.64 8.51
CA GLN A 241 6.82 1.85 8.59
C GLN A 241 7.49 0.63 9.22
N PHE A 242 8.72 0.32 8.81
CA PHE A 242 9.52 -0.66 9.53
C PHE A 242 9.95 -0.10 10.88
N VAL A 243 9.97 -0.96 11.89
CA VAL A 243 10.67 -0.65 13.15
C VAL A 243 12.18 -0.78 12.87
N GLU A 244 12.98 0.20 13.33
CA GLU A 244 14.45 0.23 13.21
C GLU A 244 15.13 -0.77 14.19
N ASP A 245 14.68 -2.03 14.18
CA ASP A 245 15.16 -3.13 15.00
C ASP A 245 15.85 -4.22 14.17
N GLU A 246 16.32 -5.29 14.84
CA GLU A 246 16.89 -6.48 14.20
C GLU A 246 15.94 -7.08 13.14
N ILE A 247 16.41 -7.06 11.89
CA ILE A 247 15.68 -7.46 10.68
C ILE A 247 15.39 -8.97 10.63
N LEU A 248 16.22 -9.78 11.30
CA LEU A 248 16.21 -11.23 11.22
C LEU A 248 15.97 -11.82 12.60
N ASP A 249 15.08 -12.81 12.66
CA ASP A 249 14.82 -13.56 13.88
C ASP A 249 15.98 -14.52 14.18
N LYS A 250 16.65 -14.33 15.32
CA LYS A 250 17.76 -15.18 15.78
C LYS A 250 17.35 -16.63 16.05
N ALA A 251 16.06 -16.89 16.25
CA ALA A 251 15.52 -18.23 16.41
C ALA A 251 15.28 -18.96 15.07
N ASP A 252 15.34 -18.25 13.93
CA ASP A 252 15.24 -18.86 12.61
C ASP A 252 16.42 -19.81 12.37
N PRO A 253 16.19 -21.11 12.05
CA PRO A 253 17.27 -22.04 11.71
C PRO A 253 18.16 -21.56 10.56
N LEU A 254 17.63 -20.69 9.70
CA LEU A 254 18.33 -20.11 8.56
C LEU A 254 18.95 -18.73 8.87
N PHE A 255 18.87 -18.24 10.11
CA PHE A 255 19.31 -16.90 10.52
C PHE A 255 20.70 -16.55 10.00
N GLN A 256 21.69 -17.41 10.24
CA GLN A 256 23.09 -17.15 9.85
C GLN A 256 23.26 -17.00 8.33
N TYR A 257 22.56 -17.84 7.55
CA TYR A 257 22.61 -17.79 6.08
C TYR A 257 21.88 -16.57 5.53
N LYS A 258 20.71 -16.25 6.08
CA LYS A 258 19.93 -15.05 5.71
C LYS A 258 20.70 -13.77 6.05
N GLN A 259 21.39 -13.74 7.19
CA GLN A 259 22.21 -12.61 7.62
C GLN A 259 23.36 -12.35 6.65
N GLU A 260 24.05 -13.41 6.22
CA GLU A 260 25.14 -13.27 5.25
C GLU A 260 24.64 -12.82 3.88
N LEU A 261 23.53 -13.37 3.38
CA LEU A 261 22.91 -12.92 2.12
C LEU A 261 22.52 -11.43 2.19
N LEU A 262 21.87 -11.01 3.29
CA LEU A 262 21.47 -9.62 3.49
C LEU A 262 22.68 -8.68 3.49
N LYS A 263 23.75 -9.04 4.22
CA LYS A 263 24.99 -8.26 4.25
C LYS A 263 25.60 -8.08 2.86
N GLN A 264 25.54 -9.11 2.02
CA GLN A 264 26.01 -9.03 0.63
C GLN A 264 25.14 -8.08 -0.20
N TYR A 265 23.82 -8.13 -0.04
CA TYR A 265 22.89 -7.24 -0.73
C TYR A 265 23.10 -5.78 -0.32
N ASP A 266 23.24 -5.50 0.97
CA ASP A 266 23.49 -4.14 1.47
C ASP A 266 24.81 -3.57 0.94
N ALA A 267 25.85 -4.41 0.87
CA ALA A 267 27.13 -4.02 0.29
C ALA A 267 27.02 -3.75 -1.23
N ILE A 268 26.20 -4.51 -1.97
CA ILE A 268 25.93 -4.27 -3.39
C ILE A 268 25.19 -2.94 -3.57
N GLU A 269 24.13 -2.69 -2.81
CA GLU A 269 23.31 -1.47 -2.89
C GLU A 269 24.08 -0.21 -2.50
N SER A 270 24.92 -0.30 -1.46
CA SER A 270 25.76 0.82 -1.03
C SER A 270 26.74 1.23 -2.13
N ARG A 271 27.42 0.25 -2.74
CA ARG A 271 28.31 0.51 -3.89
C ARG A 271 27.55 1.04 -5.11
N ALA A 272 26.35 0.54 -5.37
CA ALA A 272 25.53 1.02 -6.48
C ALA A 272 25.13 2.49 -6.28
N THR A 273 24.83 2.88 -5.05
CA THR A 273 24.51 4.28 -4.71
C THR A 273 25.70 5.21 -4.93
N GLU A 274 26.89 4.80 -4.48
CA GLU A 274 28.14 5.55 -4.71
C GLU A 274 28.47 5.67 -6.21
N GLU A 275 28.35 4.58 -6.97
CA GLU A 275 28.60 4.58 -8.42
C GLU A 275 27.56 5.43 -9.18
N LEU A 276 26.29 5.40 -8.76
CA LEU A 276 25.24 6.25 -9.32
C LEU A 276 25.56 7.74 -9.13
N GLN A 277 25.98 8.12 -7.93
CA GLN A 277 26.38 9.50 -7.63
C GLN A 277 27.62 9.93 -8.42
N ALA A 278 28.58 9.02 -8.60
CA ALA A 278 29.74 9.25 -9.44
C ALA A 278 29.36 9.41 -10.93
N ILE A 279 28.45 8.57 -11.45
CA ILE A 279 27.90 8.69 -12.81
C ILE A 279 27.25 10.07 -13.01
N GLU A 280 26.36 10.47 -12.10
CA GLU A 280 25.66 11.75 -12.16
C GLU A 280 26.61 12.95 -12.09
N SER A 281 27.68 12.84 -11.31
CA SER A 281 28.69 13.90 -11.20
C SER A 281 29.65 13.94 -12.40
N SER A 282 29.91 12.80 -13.05
CA SER A 282 30.87 12.68 -14.16
C SER A 282 30.34 13.21 -15.50
N ILE A 283 29.02 13.30 -15.66
CA ILE A 283 28.37 13.79 -16.88
C ILE A 283 27.74 15.16 -16.59
N PRO A 284 28.43 16.28 -16.87
CA PRO A 284 27.95 17.61 -16.53
C PRO A 284 26.61 17.87 -17.22
N LYS A 285 25.63 18.31 -16.45
CA LYS A 285 24.31 18.68 -16.97
C LYS A 285 24.45 19.88 -17.91
N PRO A 286 23.96 19.80 -19.16
CA PRO A 286 23.95 20.94 -20.07
C PRO A 286 23.23 22.14 -19.44
N VAL A 287 23.82 23.32 -19.59
CA VAL A 287 23.26 24.57 -19.07
C VAL A 287 22.28 25.12 -20.10
N GLU A 288 21.04 25.36 -19.68
CA GLU A 288 20.02 25.96 -20.53
C GLU A 288 20.39 27.42 -20.86
N PRO A 289 20.43 27.82 -22.14
CA PRO A 289 20.74 29.18 -22.52
C PRO A 289 19.61 30.13 -22.09
N LEU A 290 19.97 31.37 -21.76
CA LEU A 290 19.02 32.36 -21.28
C LEU A 290 18.22 32.95 -22.45
N ARG A 291 16.88 32.86 -22.36
CA ARG A 291 16.02 33.44 -23.38
C ARG A 291 15.97 34.97 -23.26
N PRO A 292 16.24 35.74 -24.34
CA PRO A 292 16.12 37.19 -24.31
C PRO A 292 14.65 37.62 -24.29
N TYR A 293 14.38 38.71 -23.57
CA TYR A 293 13.05 39.33 -23.48
C TYR A 293 13.07 40.74 -24.07
N ARG A 294 11.96 41.10 -24.73
CA ARG A 294 11.75 42.45 -25.23
C ARG A 294 11.25 43.33 -24.08
N ALA A 295 11.76 44.56 -24.00
CA ALA A 295 11.28 45.55 -23.03
C ALA A 295 9.79 45.85 -23.24
N ASP A 296 9.05 45.96 -22.13
CA ASP A 296 7.65 46.37 -22.09
C ASP A 296 7.59 47.91 -21.97
N PRO A 297 7.02 48.63 -22.96
CA PRO A 297 6.94 50.08 -22.93
C PRO A 297 6.18 50.65 -21.73
N GLY A 298 5.32 49.84 -21.09
CA GLY A 298 4.52 50.24 -19.94
C GLY A 298 5.21 50.06 -18.59
N ARG A 299 6.48 49.65 -18.56
CA ARG A 299 7.17 49.29 -17.30
C ARG A 299 8.42 50.13 -17.05
N PRO A 300 8.68 50.51 -15.79
CA PRO A 300 9.90 51.21 -15.44
C PRO A 300 11.14 50.36 -15.73
N THR A 301 12.16 50.99 -16.30
CA THR A 301 13.47 50.40 -16.56
C THR A 301 14.59 51.19 -15.89
N LEU A 302 15.69 50.51 -15.62
CA LEU A 302 16.90 51.04 -15.04
C LEU A 302 18.06 50.77 -16.01
N GLU A 303 18.83 51.80 -16.31
CA GLU A 303 20.08 51.68 -17.05
C GLU A 303 21.21 51.53 -16.03
N LEU A 304 21.64 50.28 -15.80
CA LEU A 304 22.72 49.97 -14.87
C LEU A 304 23.85 49.30 -15.64
N ASN A 305 25.02 49.94 -15.61
CA ASN A 305 26.23 49.41 -16.22
C ASN A 305 27.22 48.97 -15.13
N PHE A 306 27.27 47.67 -14.85
CA PHE A 306 28.18 47.14 -13.82
C PHE A 306 29.66 47.04 -14.27
N LEU A 307 30.00 47.43 -15.51
CA LEU A 307 31.34 47.25 -16.10
C LEU A 307 32.14 48.54 -16.32
N ASP A 308 31.55 49.72 -16.14
CA ASP A 308 32.26 51.00 -16.31
C ASP A 308 32.91 51.52 -15.02
N GLY A 309 32.76 50.78 -13.91
CA GLY A 309 33.29 51.17 -12.61
C GLY A 309 32.48 52.27 -11.90
N SER A 310 31.28 52.61 -12.40
CA SER A 310 30.38 53.60 -11.78
C SER A 310 29.73 53.12 -10.48
N LEU A 311 29.67 51.80 -10.24
CA LEU A 311 29.03 51.20 -9.07
C LEU A 311 29.91 50.06 -8.50
N ASN A 312 30.07 50.05 -7.16
CA ASN A 312 30.68 48.94 -6.46
C ASN A 312 29.68 47.78 -6.32
N VAL A 313 30.01 46.61 -6.88
CA VAL A 313 29.19 45.39 -6.75
C VAL A 313 29.64 44.59 -5.52
N GLU A 314 28.76 44.45 -4.53
CA GLU A 314 29.02 43.61 -3.36
C GLU A 314 28.77 42.13 -3.68
N ASP A 315 29.82 41.31 -3.64
CA ASP A 315 29.71 39.85 -3.80
C ASP A 315 29.58 39.16 -2.43
N THR A 316 28.43 38.55 -2.17
CA THR A 316 28.16 37.81 -0.92
C THR A 316 28.21 36.28 -1.09
N GLN A 317 28.64 35.78 -2.26
CA GLN A 317 28.68 34.34 -2.59
C GLN A 317 30.02 33.93 -3.23
N ASN A 318 31.14 34.36 -2.63
CA ASN A 318 32.48 33.87 -2.99
C ASN A 318 32.83 33.92 -4.50
N GLY A 319 32.36 34.93 -5.26
CA GLY A 319 32.74 35.12 -6.67
C GLY A 319 31.70 34.64 -7.69
N GLU A 320 30.62 33.98 -7.28
CA GLU A 320 29.61 33.44 -8.20
C GLU A 320 28.78 34.55 -8.87
N VAL A 321 28.39 35.57 -8.10
CA VAL A 321 27.58 36.71 -8.55
C VAL A 321 28.30 37.50 -9.65
N GLN A 322 29.60 37.72 -9.49
CA GLN A 322 30.41 38.48 -10.45
C GLN A 322 30.61 37.71 -11.77
N ASN A 323 30.74 36.38 -11.70
CA ASN A 323 30.85 35.51 -12.88
C ASN A 323 29.54 35.42 -13.68
N GLU A 324 28.39 35.39 -13.01
CA GLU A 324 27.07 35.41 -13.67
C GLU A 324 26.80 36.76 -14.35
N LEU A 325 27.05 37.88 -13.66
CA LEU A 325 26.97 39.23 -14.23
C LEU A 325 27.88 39.41 -15.45
N ALA A 326 29.13 38.96 -15.35
CA ALA A 326 30.08 39.06 -16.47
C ALA A 326 29.60 38.25 -17.69
N LYS A 327 29.05 37.04 -17.48
CA LYS A 327 28.46 36.22 -18.55
C LYS A 327 27.24 36.91 -19.17
N LEU A 328 26.34 37.46 -18.36
CA LEU A 328 25.15 38.19 -18.82
C LEU A 328 25.51 39.43 -19.64
N GLN A 329 26.50 40.20 -19.19
CA GLN A 329 26.92 41.43 -19.85
C GLN A 329 27.77 41.20 -21.11
N GLN A 330 28.57 40.12 -21.16
CA GLN A 330 29.28 39.71 -22.37
C GLN A 330 28.34 39.15 -23.46
N MET A 331 27.22 38.52 -23.06
CA MET A 331 26.26 37.96 -24.01
C MET A 331 25.32 39.01 -24.61
N TYR A 332 25.01 40.09 -23.88
CA TYR A 332 23.98 41.05 -24.27
C TYR A 332 24.45 42.50 -24.05
N LYS A 333 25.23 43.02 -25.00
CA LYS A 333 25.54 44.45 -25.08
C LYS A 333 24.23 45.22 -25.32
N GLY A 334 23.84 46.14 -24.43
CA GLY A 334 22.60 46.93 -24.54
C GLY A 334 21.42 46.47 -23.68
N VAL A 335 21.65 45.63 -22.66
CA VAL A 335 20.61 45.27 -21.68
C VAL A 335 20.21 46.46 -20.82
N ILE A 336 18.90 46.61 -20.63
CA ILE A 336 18.31 47.45 -19.59
C ILE A 336 17.58 46.56 -18.58
N TRP A 337 17.45 47.03 -17.34
CA TRP A 337 16.87 46.27 -16.25
C TRP A 337 15.43 46.72 -16.00
N GLN A 338 14.47 45.87 -16.34
CA GLN A 338 13.06 46.19 -16.16
C GLN A 338 12.58 45.72 -14.78
N ILE A 339 11.87 46.57 -14.06
CA ILE A 339 11.31 46.21 -12.75
C ILE A 339 10.19 45.18 -12.93
N SER A 340 10.32 44.06 -12.23
CA SER A 340 9.36 42.96 -12.23
C SER A 340 8.10 43.33 -11.43
N PRO A 341 6.90 42.85 -11.79
CA PRO A 341 5.69 43.01 -10.99
C PRO A 341 5.77 42.31 -9.64
N SER A 342 6.67 41.33 -9.50
CA SER A 342 6.96 40.66 -8.24
C SER A 342 7.88 41.46 -7.32
N SER A 343 8.35 42.64 -7.76
CA SER A 343 9.16 43.53 -6.93
C SER A 343 8.36 44.04 -5.72
N PRO A 344 8.99 44.17 -4.54
CA PRO A 344 8.39 44.89 -3.41
C PRO A 344 7.96 46.30 -3.80
N ALA A 345 6.98 46.86 -3.09
CA ALA A 345 6.57 48.24 -3.28
C ALA A 345 7.75 49.19 -3.04
N PHE A 346 7.95 50.14 -3.93
CA PHE A 346 9.06 51.10 -3.88
C PHE A 346 8.54 52.52 -4.06
N ASP A 347 9.32 53.48 -3.57
CA ASP A 347 9.06 54.91 -3.75
C ASP A 347 9.82 55.42 -4.99
N GLU A 348 9.11 56.00 -5.96
CA GLU A 348 9.72 56.52 -7.20
C GLU A 348 10.77 57.62 -6.94
N ARG A 349 10.69 58.32 -5.80
CA ARG A 349 11.68 59.32 -5.39
C ARG A 349 13.07 58.71 -5.16
N ALA A 350 13.13 57.41 -4.93
CA ALA A 350 14.37 56.67 -4.72
C ALA A 350 15.26 56.63 -5.98
N PHE A 351 14.73 56.89 -7.18
CA PHE A 351 15.52 56.98 -8.41
C PHE A 351 16.25 58.33 -8.59
N SER A 352 15.97 59.32 -7.73
CA SER A 352 16.72 60.59 -7.68
C SER A 352 17.87 60.56 -6.65
N VAL A 353 18.09 59.43 -5.98
CA VAL A 353 19.16 59.23 -5.00
C VAL A 353 20.42 58.75 -5.72
N ASN A 354 21.58 59.31 -5.36
CA ASN A 354 22.87 58.80 -5.80
C ASN A 354 23.25 57.60 -4.93
N TRP A 355 23.18 56.39 -5.50
CA TRP A 355 23.53 55.15 -4.83
C TRP A 355 25.04 54.89 -4.92
N GLU A 356 25.66 54.40 -3.84
CA GLU A 356 27.12 54.21 -3.73
C GLU A 356 27.57 52.78 -4.05
N SER A 357 26.76 51.78 -3.69
CA SER A 357 27.01 50.38 -4.01
C SER A 357 25.72 49.67 -4.43
N VAL A 358 25.89 48.51 -5.02
CA VAL A 358 24.81 47.65 -5.48
C VAL A 358 25.09 46.21 -5.10
N ARG A 359 24.04 45.49 -4.74
CA ARG A 359 24.06 44.04 -4.55
C ARG A 359 23.04 43.44 -5.48
N ILE A 360 23.40 42.37 -6.18
CA ILE A 360 22.49 41.68 -7.08
C ILE A 360 22.57 40.18 -6.84
N ARG A 361 21.42 39.49 -6.85
CA ARG A 361 21.32 38.04 -6.60
C ARG A 361 20.31 37.39 -7.54
N PRO A 362 20.60 36.21 -8.10
CA PRO A 362 19.60 35.49 -8.89
C PRO A 362 18.44 35.04 -7.99
N VAL A 363 17.21 35.28 -8.44
CA VAL A 363 15.99 34.76 -7.82
C VAL A 363 15.57 33.46 -8.50
N ASN A 364 15.75 33.39 -9.82
CA ASN A 364 15.49 32.24 -10.68
C ASN A 364 16.31 32.41 -11.98
N ASN A 365 16.06 31.58 -13.00
CA ASN A 365 16.76 31.66 -14.30
C ASN A 365 16.49 32.96 -15.10
N ARG A 366 15.75 33.95 -14.57
CA ARG A 366 15.34 35.16 -15.27
C ARG A 366 15.46 36.43 -14.42
N ASP A 367 14.97 36.37 -13.19
CA ASP A 367 14.82 37.54 -12.33
C ASP A 367 15.95 37.63 -11.32
N TYR A 368 16.30 38.86 -10.98
CA TYR A 368 17.35 39.21 -10.04
C TYR A 368 16.79 40.12 -8.96
N GLU A 369 17.18 39.87 -7.73
CA GLU A 369 17.01 40.82 -6.64
C GLU A 369 18.15 41.82 -6.72
N LEU A 370 17.82 43.09 -6.95
CA LEU A 370 18.73 44.21 -7.05
C LEU A 370 18.53 45.12 -5.84
N THR A 371 19.56 45.24 -5.01
CA THR A 371 19.59 46.17 -3.87
C THR A 371 20.55 47.30 -4.15
N LEU A 372 20.01 48.52 -4.27
CA LEU A 372 20.75 49.78 -4.36
C LEU A 372 21.05 50.28 -2.95
N ILE A 373 22.29 50.67 -2.67
CA ILE A 373 22.78 50.92 -1.31
C ILE A 373 23.40 52.32 -1.19
N HIS A 374 22.97 53.05 -0.17
CA HIS A 374 23.51 54.35 0.28
C HIS A 374 23.76 54.25 1.80
N PRO A 375 24.69 55.00 2.42
CA PRO A 375 25.02 54.86 3.84
C PRO A 375 23.83 55.01 4.80
N GLN A 376 22.78 55.70 4.37
CA GLN A 376 21.60 56.04 5.18
C GLN A 376 20.32 55.34 4.72
N ASN A 377 20.33 54.64 3.58
CA ASN A 377 19.13 54.00 3.03
C ASN A 377 19.47 52.88 2.03
N GLN A 378 18.54 51.95 1.80
CA GLN A 378 18.66 50.90 0.78
C GLN A 378 17.33 50.73 0.05
N LEU A 379 17.41 50.38 -1.23
CA LEU A 379 16.24 50.05 -2.05
C LEU A 379 16.43 48.67 -2.69
N THR A 380 15.53 47.74 -2.39
CA THR A 380 15.52 46.42 -3.01
C THR A 380 14.40 46.32 -4.04
N LEU A 381 14.75 45.90 -5.25
CA LEU A 381 13.87 45.70 -6.38
C LEU A 381 14.05 44.28 -6.92
N VAL A 382 13.01 43.73 -7.56
CA VAL A 382 13.17 42.57 -8.43
C VAL A 382 13.20 43.05 -9.87
N VAL A 383 14.26 42.71 -10.61
CA VAL A 383 14.49 43.19 -11.98
C VAL A 383 14.78 42.04 -12.93
N SER A 384 14.41 42.19 -14.19
CA SER A 384 14.75 41.26 -15.27
C SER A 384 15.54 41.97 -16.37
N PRO A 385 16.56 41.34 -16.97
CA PRO A 385 17.25 41.90 -18.12
C PRO A 385 16.33 41.86 -19.36
N VAL A 386 16.17 43.00 -20.03
CA VAL A 386 15.40 43.13 -21.26
C VAL A 386 16.18 43.91 -22.32
N LEU A 387 15.78 43.75 -23.59
CA LEU A 387 16.41 44.38 -24.75
C LEU A 387 15.38 45.14 -25.59
N THR A 388 15.85 46.12 -26.36
CA THR A 388 15.02 46.96 -27.25
C THR A 388 15.45 46.84 -28.71
N GLY A 389 14.49 47.05 -29.62
CA GLY A 389 14.75 47.21 -31.06
C GLY A 389 15.58 46.08 -31.69
N ASN A 390 16.60 46.46 -32.46
CA ASN A 390 17.47 45.55 -33.21
C ASN A 390 18.34 44.65 -32.31
N ASP A 391 18.65 45.09 -31.09
CA ASP A 391 19.48 44.30 -30.16
C ASP A 391 18.71 43.09 -29.60
N TYR A 392 17.40 43.23 -29.40
CA TYR A 392 16.53 42.10 -29.07
C TYR A 392 16.50 41.07 -30.20
N GLU A 393 16.35 41.51 -31.46
CA GLU A 393 16.26 40.60 -32.60
C GLU A 393 17.55 39.81 -32.82
N LYS A 394 18.72 40.46 -32.67
CA LYS A 394 20.03 39.79 -32.71
C LYS A 394 20.20 38.79 -31.56
N ALA A 395 19.82 39.18 -30.35
CA ALA A 395 19.90 38.30 -29.18
C ALA A 395 18.98 37.08 -29.34
N LEU A 396 17.78 37.26 -29.90
CA LEU A 396 16.84 36.17 -30.15
C LEU A 396 17.40 35.18 -31.17
N GLN A 397 17.97 35.66 -32.27
CA GLN A 397 18.59 34.79 -33.28
C GLN A 397 19.78 34.00 -32.70
N ARG A 398 20.60 34.63 -31.86
CA ARG A 398 21.70 33.96 -31.15
C ARG A 398 21.17 32.87 -30.21
N TYR A 399 20.17 33.20 -29.40
CA TYR A 399 19.51 32.26 -28.49
C TYR A 399 18.93 31.07 -29.24
N GLU A 400 18.28 31.27 -30.39
CA GLU A 400 17.73 30.15 -31.19
C GLU A 400 18.81 29.16 -31.64
N GLY A 401 20.03 29.65 -31.92
CA GLY A 401 21.19 28.81 -32.21
C GLY A 401 21.67 28.06 -30.97
N GLU A 402 21.97 28.78 -29.89
CA GLU A 402 22.44 28.21 -28.62
C GLU A 402 21.43 27.22 -28.02
N TYR A 403 20.13 27.44 -28.21
CA TYR A 403 19.07 26.57 -27.75
C TYR A 403 19.01 25.26 -28.54
N ARG A 404 19.26 25.26 -29.86
CA ARG A 404 19.37 24.01 -30.64
C ARG A 404 20.58 23.17 -30.22
N ASP A 405 21.70 23.84 -29.95
CA ASP A 405 22.91 23.18 -29.44
C ASP A 405 22.65 22.59 -28.04
N PHE A 406 21.94 23.32 -27.17
CA PHE A 406 21.49 22.83 -25.88
C PHE A 406 20.54 21.64 -25.98
N GLU A 407 19.54 21.67 -26.86
CA GLU A 407 18.62 20.53 -27.05
C GLU A 407 19.37 19.27 -27.49
N THR A 408 20.35 19.43 -28.37
CA THR A 408 21.22 18.32 -28.82
C THR A 408 22.07 17.80 -27.65
N ALA A 409 22.79 18.68 -26.96
CA ALA A 409 23.62 18.32 -25.81
C ALA A 409 22.80 17.68 -24.67
N ARG A 410 21.57 18.17 -24.44
CA ARG A 410 20.64 17.62 -23.46
C ARG A 410 20.20 16.22 -23.84
N SER A 411 19.82 15.99 -25.10
CA SER A 411 19.44 14.66 -25.58
C SER A 411 20.60 13.67 -25.44
N GLU A 412 21.81 14.07 -25.81
CA GLU A 412 23.02 13.26 -25.65
C GLU A 412 23.34 12.98 -24.17
N TRP A 413 23.20 13.99 -23.30
CA TRP A 413 23.35 13.85 -21.86
C TRP A 413 22.31 12.88 -21.26
N GLU A 414 21.03 13.02 -21.59
CA GLU A 414 19.96 12.13 -21.13
C GLU A 414 20.20 10.69 -21.61
N ALA A 415 20.60 10.50 -22.88
CA ALA A 415 20.90 9.20 -23.45
C ALA A 415 22.11 8.54 -22.75
N LYS A 416 23.21 9.26 -22.56
CA LYS A 416 24.42 8.74 -21.91
C LYS A 416 24.17 8.41 -20.44
N LEU A 417 23.42 9.28 -19.73
CA LEU A 417 23.07 9.05 -18.34
C LEU A 417 22.19 7.81 -18.20
N LYS A 418 21.19 7.67 -19.08
CA LYS A 418 20.32 6.49 -19.12
C LYS A 418 21.11 5.21 -19.40
N GLU A 419 21.97 5.20 -20.41
CA GLU A 419 22.81 4.04 -20.76
C GLU A 419 23.68 3.59 -19.59
N GLN A 420 24.35 4.53 -18.91
CA GLN A 420 25.20 4.20 -17.76
C GLN A 420 24.38 3.71 -16.57
N LYS A 421 23.22 4.31 -16.28
CA LYS A 421 22.30 3.86 -15.23
C LYS A 421 21.75 2.46 -15.50
N GLU A 422 21.34 2.17 -16.73
CA GLU A 422 20.87 0.85 -17.13
C GLU A 422 21.99 -0.20 -17.03
N THR A 423 23.21 0.15 -17.45
CA THR A 423 24.38 -0.73 -17.32
C THR A 423 24.71 -1.03 -15.87
N LEU A 424 24.66 -0.02 -14.99
CA LEU A 424 24.83 -0.19 -13.55
C LEU A 424 23.75 -1.11 -12.98
N GLN A 425 22.48 -0.87 -13.32
CA GLN A 425 21.35 -1.67 -12.87
C GLN A 425 21.50 -3.14 -13.27
N VAL A 426 21.83 -3.43 -14.54
CA VAL A 426 22.06 -4.81 -15.01
C VAL A 426 23.19 -5.50 -14.22
N ARG A 427 24.26 -4.76 -13.90
CA ARG A 427 25.39 -5.28 -13.10
C ARG A 427 24.96 -5.60 -11.67
N VAL A 428 24.20 -4.71 -11.05
CA VAL A 428 23.66 -4.88 -9.68
C VAL A 428 22.76 -6.11 -9.61
N GLU A 429 21.82 -6.25 -10.55
CA GLU A 429 20.92 -7.41 -10.60
C GLU A 429 21.70 -8.72 -10.81
N ARG A 430 22.74 -8.71 -11.66
CA ARG A 430 23.61 -9.88 -11.82
C ARG A 430 24.33 -10.25 -10.51
N GLN A 431 24.88 -9.27 -9.79
CA GLN A 431 25.57 -9.51 -8.52
C GLN A 431 24.62 -10.07 -7.46
N LYS A 432 23.39 -9.53 -7.37
CA LYS A 432 22.35 -10.06 -6.47
C LYS A 432 21.97 -11.49 -6.82
N ALA A 433 21.84 -11.80 -8.12
CA ALA A 433 21.53 -13.16 -8.58
C ALA A 433 22.68 -14.15 -8.30
N GLU A 434 23.93 -13.71 -8.40
CA GLU A 434 25.10 -14.52 -8.04
C GLU A 434 25.15 -14.83 -6.54
N ALA A 435 24.93 -13.81 -5.69
CA ALA A 435 24.84 -13.98 -4.25
C ALA A 435 23.67 -14.90 -3.84
N LEU A 436 22.53 -14.77 -4.51
CA LEU A 436 21.39 -15.68 -4.30
C LEU A 436 21.75 -17.13 -4.66
N ARG A 437 22.36 -17.37 -5.82
CA ARG A 437 22.79 -18.74 -6.19
C ARG A 437 23.77 -19.33 -5.20
N ALA A 438 24.68 -18.53 -4.66
CA ALA A 438 25.60 -18.98 -3.62
C ALA A 438 24.85 -19.38 -2.34
N TYR A 439 23.87 -18.56 -1.92
CA TYR A 439 22.97 -18.87 -0.80
C TYR A 439 22.20 -20.16 -1.01
N ASP A 440 21.55 -20.34 -2.17
CA ASP A 440 20.77 -21.54 -2.50
C ASP A 440 21.65 -22.80 -2.46
N ASN A 441 22.85 -22.75 -3.05
CA ASN A 441 23.80 -23.85 -3.02
C ASN A 441 24.23 -24.20 -1.59
N GLN A 442 24.45 -23.18 -0.75
CA GLN A 442 24.81 -23.37 0.65
C GLN A 442 23.67 -24.03 1.42
N LEU A 443 22.43 -23.62 1.19
CA LEU A 443 21.26 -24.23 1.82
C LEU A 443 21.03 -25.68 1.40
N GLU A 444 21.20 -26.02 0.12
CA GLU A 444 21.12 -27.40 -0.35
C GLU A 444 22.19 -28.30 0.30
N GLU A 445 23.41 -27.78 0.52
CA GLU A 445 24.44 -28.49 1.27
C GLU A 445 24.04 -28.75 2.72
N GLN A 446 23.42 -27.76 3.39
CA GLN A 446 22.93 -27.95 4.77
C GLN A 446 21.74 -28.88 4.85
N ARG A 447 20.85 -28.84 3.85
CA ARG A 447 19.74 -29.77 3.73
C ARG A 447 20.24 -31.21 3.64
N ALA A 448 21.27 -31.45 2.83
CA ALA A 448 21.93 -32.75 2.73
C ALA A 448 22.59 -33.19 4.05
N LYS A 449 22.95 -32.24 4.93
CA LYS A 449 23.48 -32.48 6.28
C LYS A 449 22.39 -32.64 7.36
N GLY A 450 21.12 -32.63 6.97
CA GLY A 450 19.98 -32.86 7.87
C GLY A 450 19.36 -31.60 8.46
N LEU A 451 19.72 -30.40 7.97
CA LEU A 451 18.98 -29.18 8.32
C LEU A 451 17.63 -29.17 7.58
N GLU A 452 16.53 -29.22 8.33
CA GLU A 452 15.19 -29.17 7.77
C GLU A 452 14.67 -27.73 7.67
N PHE A 453 14.19 -27.34 6.49
CA PHE A 453 13.52 -26.06 6.24
C PHE A 453 12.57 -26.19 5.03
N GLY A 454 11.48 -25.42 5.04
CA GLY A 454 10.51 -25.38 3.93
C GLY A 454 11.02 -24.55 2.75
N LYS A 455 10.71 -24.96 1.52
CA LYS A 455 11.17 -24.26 0.29
C LYS A 455 10.71 -22.79 0.23
N ALA A 456 9.53 -22.48 0.72
CA ALA A 456 9.09 -21.09 0.81
C ALA A 456 9.87 -20.32 1.88
N THR A 457 10.08 -20.92 3.06
CA THR A 457 10.68 -20.24 4.23
C THR A 457 12.11 -19.76 4.02
N GLN A 458 12.82 -20.33 3.05
CA GLN A 458 14.20 -19.98 2.75
C GLN A 458 14.37 -18.50 2.36
N TYR A 459 13.35 -17.86 1.79
CA TYR A 459 13.40 -16.44 1.40
C TYR A 459 12.52 -15.54 2.25
N LEU A 460 11.79 -16.08 3.22
CA LEU A 460 10.87 -15.28 4.04
C LEU A 460 11.60 -14.71 5.25
N VAL A 461 11.33 -13.45 5.53
CA VAL A 461 11.81 -12.73 6.71
C VAL A 461 10.63 -12.05 7.35
N LYS A 462 10.47 -12.24 8.67
CA LYS A 462 9.49 -11.50 9.46
C LYS A 462 10.07 -10.13 9.81
N ARG A 463 9.33 -9.06 9.51
CA ARG A 463 9.72 -7.68 9.83
C ARG A 463 8.70 -7.09 10.77
N LYS A 464 9.18 -6.54 11.88
CA LYS A 464 8.37 -5.66 12.72
C LYS A 464 8.04 -4.37 11.98
N VAL A 465 6.78 -3.98 12.07
CA VAL A 465 6.23 -2.77 11.46
C VAL A 465 5.36 -2.01 12.45
N ILE A 466 5.17 -0.73 12.19
CA ILE A 466 4.17 0.11 12.82
C ILE A 466 3.19 0.53 11.74
N ASN A 467 1.98 0.00 11.80
CA ASN A 467 0.85 0.44 10.98
C ASN A 467 0.23 1.68 11.64
N ARG A 468 -0.17 2.69 10.86
CA ARG A 468 -0.70 3.95 11.41
C ARG A 468 -1.94 4.40 10.65
N PHE A 469 -3.07 4.42 11.35
CA PHE A 469 -4.35 4.78 10.78
C PHE A 469 -5.27 5.45 11.80
N LYS A 470 -6.42 5.93 11.30
CA LYS A 470 -7.43 6.63 12.09
C LYS A 470 -8.70 5.80 12.15
N ALA A 471 -9.00 5.23 13.31
CA ALA A 471 -10.25 4.52 13.53
C ALA A 471 -11.38 5.54 13.73
N THR A 472 -12.23 5.70 12.72
CA THR A 472 -13.38 6.64 12.71
C THR A 472 -14.64 6.05 13.34
N GLY A 473 -14.57 4.82 13.84
CA GLY A 473 -15.64 4.12 14.52
C GLY A 473 -15.14 2.87 15.23
N PHE A 474 -16.00 2.27 16.04
CA PHE A 474 -15.71 1.01 16.74
C PHE A 474 -15.92 -0.21 15.83
N GLY A 475 -15.37 -1.35 16.24
CA GLY A 475 -15.43 -2.62 15.52
C GLY A 475 -14.05 -3.11 15.09
N PHE A 476 -14.03 -3.90 14.03
CA PHE A 476 -12.81 -4.50 13.48
C PHE A 476 -12.18 -3.58 12.44
N TRP A 477 -10.87 -3.37 12.59
CA TRP A 477 -10.03 -2.63 11.65
C TRP A 477 -8.86 -3.50 11.26
N ASN A 478 -8.52 -3.53 9.97
CA ASN A 478 -7.46 -4.39 9.45
C ASN A 478 -6.56 -3.63 8.47
N CYS A 479 -5.26 -3.87 8.56
CA CYS A 479 -4.24 -3.30 7.68
C CYS A 479 -3.92 -4.35 6.61
N ASP A 480 -4.54 -4.30 5.44
CA ASP A 480 -4.47 -5.39 4.46
C ASP A 480 -3.99 -4.98 3.07
N ARG A 481 -3.44 -5.96 2.36
CA ARG A 481 -3.29 -5.92 0.91
C ARG A 481 -4.14 -7.00 0.24
N LEU A 482 -4.46 -6.78 -1.03
CA LEU A 482 -5.23 -7.74 -1.82
C LEU A 482 -4.32 -8.84 -2.37
N ILE A 483 -4.65 -10.08 -2.06
CA ILE A 483 -4.14 -11.26 -2.76
C ILE A 483 -5.01 -11.47 -4.01
N PRO A 484 -4.42 -11.46 -5.22
CA PRO A 484 -5.16 -11.77 -6.44
C PRO A 484 -5.79 -13.18 -6.40
N PRO A 485 -6.93 -13.39 -7.07
CA PRO A 485 -7.48 -14.72 -7.23
C PRO A 485 -6.44 -15.63 -7.89
N SER A 486 -6.24 -16.83 -7.33
CA SER A 486 -5.39 -17.86 -7.92
C SER A 486 -6.24 -18.91 -8.64
N GLU A 487 -5.64 -19.65 -9.58
CA GLU A 487 -6.33 -20.71 -10.31
C GLU A 487 -6.56 -21.93 -9.41
N GLN A 488 -7.74 -22.55 -9.55
CA GLN A 488 -8.07 -23.78 -8.86
C GLN A 488 -7.08 -24.87 -9.28
N ARG A 489 -6.46 -25.55 -8.29
CA ARG A 489 -5.54 -26.65 -8.57
C ARG A 489 -6.22 -28.00 -8.60
N ILE A 490 -7.07 -28.30 -7.61
CA ILE A 490 -7.72 -29.61 -7.47
C ILE A 490 -9.16 -29.50 -6.94
N GLN A 491 -9.92 -30.60 -7.01
CA GLN A 491 -11.11 -30.82 -6.19
C GLN A 491 -10.78 -31.82 -5.08
N ALA A 492 -11.18 -31.54 -3.84
CA ALA A 492 -10.86 -32.39 -2.70
C ALA A 492 -12.08 -32.85 -1.91
N ALA A 493 -12.01 -34.11 -1.48
CA ALA A 493 -12.77 -34.65 -0.37
C ALA A 493 -11.85 -34.82 0.85
N PHE A 494 -12.41 -34.73 2.05
CA PHE A 494 -11.66 -34.76 3.30
C PHE A 494 -12.07 -35.98 4.12
N ARG A 495 -11.09 -36.78 4.55
CA ARG A 495 -11.31 -38.00 5.34
C ARG A 495 -10.29 -38.10 6.46
N ASP A 496 -10.68 -38.56 7.65
CA ASP A 496 -9.71 -38.81 8.73
C ASP A 496 -9.07 -40.22 8.67
N GLN A 497 -8.12 -40.47 9.59
CA GLN A 497 -7.47 -41.77 9.75
C GLN A 497 -8.41 -42.91 10.20
N HIS A 498 -9.59 -42.60 10.72
CA HIS A 498 -10.62 -43.58 11.12
C HIS A 498 -11.59 -43.90 9.99
N GLY A 499 -11.51 -43.13 8.92
CA GLY A 499 -12.28 -43.29 7.71
C GLY A 499 -13.55 -42.44 7.63
N ASN A 500 -13.76 -41.51 8.58
CA ASN A 500 -14.87 -40.58 8.59
C ASN A 500 -14.66 -39.48 7.55
N PHE A 501 -15.72 -39.12 6.83
CA PHE A 501 -15.69 -38.04 5.84
C PHE A 501 -16.23 -36.75 6.42
N TYR A 502 -15.53 -35.65 6.19
CA TYR A 502 -15.97 -34.31 6.59
C TYR A 502 -16.72 -33.64 5.44
N ARG A 503 -18.06 -33.71 5.49
CA ARG A 503 -18.97 -33.00 4.58
C ARG A 503 -19.79 -31.98 5.36
N ASN A 504 -20.16 -30.87 4.73
CA ASN A 504 -20.92 -29.78 5.36
C ASN A 504 -20.19 -29.04 6.50
N HIS A 505 -18.86 -29.11 6.52
CA HIS A 505 -18.02 -28.43 7.51
C HIS A 505 -17.33 -27.22 6.90
N THR A 506 -16.88 -26.29 7.74
CA THR A 506 -15.93 -25.26 7.32
C THR A 506 -14.52 -25.83 7.44
N ALA A 507 -13.80 -25.85 6.33
CA ALA A 507 -12.37 -26.12 6.30
C ALA A 507 -11.60 -24.80 6.23
N PHE A 508 -10.39 -24.80 6.78
CA PHE A 508 -9.50 -23.65 6.80
C PHE A 508 -8.19 -24.04 6.13
N LEU A 509 -7.66 -23.15 5.32
CA LEU A 509 -6.39 -23.33 4.61
C LEU A 509 -5.54 -22.08 4.81
N VAL A 510 -4.27 -22.28 5.11
CA VAL A 510 -3.27 -21.22 5.26
C VAL A 510 -2.01 -21.57 4.48
N ASP A 511 -1.29 -20.55 4.08
CA ASP A 511 -0.03 -20.60 3.35
C ASP A 511 1.01 -19.84 4.16
N ARG A 512 2.18 -20.44 4.42
CA ARG A 512 3.23 -19.83 5.25
C ARG A 512 3.82 -18.54 4.68
N THR A 513 3.62 -18.25 3.39
CA THR A 513 4.13 -17.05 2.72
C THR A 513 3.27 -15.81 2.94
N MET A 514 2.04 -15.97 3.44
CA MET A 514 1.06 -14.91 3.54
C MET A 514 0.36 -14.96 4.90
N ASN A 515 0.15 -13.80 5.51
CA ASN A 515 -0.63 -13.73 6.73
C ASN A 515 -2.13 -13.64 6.43
N THR A 516 -2.74 -14.79 6.15
CA THR A 516 -4.16 -14.88 5.78
C THR A 516 -4.76 -16.23 6.17
N ILE A 517 -6.09 -16.35 6.14
CA ILE A 517 -6.82 -17.61 6.32
C ILE A 517 -7.95 -17.75 5.30
N PHE A 518 -7.90 -18.80 4.49
CA PHE A 518 -8.94 -19.13 3.53
C PHE A 518 -10.00 -20.00 4.20
N ARG A 519 -11.27 -19.63 4.03
CA ARG A 519 -12.43 -20.43 4.46
C ARG A 519 -13.03 -21.17 3.28
N LEU A 520 -13.20 -22.47 3.46
CA LEU A 520 -13.63 -23.39 2.41
C LEU A 520 -14.83 -24.18 2.89
N TYR A 521 -15.75 -24.47 1.98
CA TYR A 521 -16.89 -25.33 2.26
C TYR A 521 -16.55 -26.78 1.93
N ALA A 522 -16.43 -27.63 2.95
CA ALA A 522 -16.05 -29.03 2.79
C ALA A 522 -17.18 -29.87 2.19
N THR A 523 -16.94 -30.40 0.99
CA THR A 523 -17.79 -31.29 0.21
C THR A 523 -16.96 -32.44 -0.39
N ASP A 524 -17.57 -33.34 -1.15
CA ASP A 524 -16.84 -34.35 -1.92
C ASP A 524 -16.02 -33.78 -3.08
N LYS A 525 -16.25 -32.52 -3.47
CA LYS A 525 -15.59 -31.85 -4.60
C LYS A 525 -15.23 -30.40 -4.26
N THR A 526 -14.63 -30.20 -3.10
CA THR A 526 -14.23 -28.87 -2.62
C THR A 526 -13.18 -28.26 -3.53
N PRO A 527 -13.42 -27.10 -4.16
CA PRO A 527 -12.38 -26.40 -4.91
C PRO A 527 -11.25 -25.98 -3.98
N LEU A 528 -10.02 -26.41 -4.27
CA LEU A 528 -8.84 -26.00 -3.52
C LEU A 528 -7.89 -25.17 -4.37
N HIS A 529 -7.56 -24.01 -3.83
CA HIS A 529 -6.55 -23.08 -4.33
C HIS A 529 -5.42 -23.06 -3.31
N PHE A 530 -4.20 -23.40 -3.72
CA PHE A 530 -3.05 -23.40 -2.83
C PHE A 530 -1.75 -23.17 -3.62
N ASN A 531 -0.72 -22.69 -2.91
CA ASN A 531 0.60 -22.49 -3.47
C ASN A 531 1.44 -23.75 -3.28
N ALA A 532 1.70 -24.53 -4.34
CA ALA A 532 2.48 -25.76 -4.20
C ALA A 532 3.97 -25.55 -3.89
N ASP A 533 4.47 -24.32 -4.01
CA ASP A 533 5.84 -23.98 -3.65
C ASP A 533 5.96 -23.50 -2.20
N SER A 534 4.86 -23.55 -1.43
CA SER A 534 4.80 -23.16 -0.03
C SER A 534 4.37 -24.28 0.91
N ASP A 535 4.71 -24.10 2.18
CA ASP A 535 4.19 -24.91 3.26
C ASP A 535 2.71 -24.53 3.43
N ASN A 536 1.81 -25.49 3.20
CA ASN A 536 0.37 -25.29 3.36
C ASN A 536 -0.11 -26.10 4.56
N LEU A 537 -0.99 -25.51 5.35
CA LEU A 537 -1.65 -26.18 6.47
C LEU A 537 -3.16 -26.10 6.27
N LEU A 538 -3.84 -27.23 6.40
CA LEU A 538 -5.30 -27.31 6.25
C LEU A 538 -5.90 -28.01 7.47
N TRP A 539 -7.04 -27.52 7.94
CA TRP A 539 -7.76 -28.19 9.01
C TRP A 539 -9.27 -28.03 8.92
N ILE A 540 -9.96 -28.92 9.63
CA ILE A 540 -11.40 -28.92 9.82
C ILE A 540 -11.67 -29.03 11.32
N VAL A 541 -12.62 -28.23 11.81
CA VAL A 541 -13.16 -28.38 13.17
C VAL A 541 -14.37 -29.30 13.11
N THR A 542 -14.38 -30.37 13.91
CA THR A 542 -15.49 -31.32 13.98
C THR A 542 -16.65 -30.79 14.81
N ASP A 543 -17.82 -31.43 14.73
CA ASP A 543 -18.98 -31.09 15.55
C ASP A 543 -18.70 -31.22 17.06
N GLU A 544 -17.74 -32.06 17.46
CA GLU A 544 -17.25 -32.21 18.83
C GLU A 544 -16.14 -31.21 19.20
N GLN A 545 -15.92 -30.16 18.40
CA GLN A 545 -14.88 -29.15 18.58
C GLN A 545 -13.44 -29.71 18.61
N LYS A 546 -13.21 -30.85 17.95
CA LYS A 546 -11.85 -31.37 17.71
C LYS A 546 -11.30 -30.85 16.39
N ILE A 547 -9.98 -30.92 16.22
CA ILE A 547 -9.32 -30.50 14.98
C ILE A 547 -8.81 -31.72 14.23
N ALA A 548 -9.24 -31.86 12.97
CA ALA A 548 -8.60 -32.73 12.00
C ALA A 548 -7.66 -31.89 11.13
N VAL A 549 -6.37 -32.25 11.06
CA VAL A 549 -5.32 -31.43 10.43
C VAL A 549 -4.58 -32.20 9.34
N LEU A 550 -4.26 -31.51 8.24
CA LEU A 550 -3.34 -31.94 7.20
C LEU A 550 -2.12 -31.01 7.26
N ARG A 551 -0.97 -31.56 7.65
CA ARG A 551 0.28 -30.82 7.87
C ARG A 551 1.07 -30.60 6.57
N PRO A 552 2.00 -29.64 6.52
CA PRO A 552 2.79 -29.34 5.33
C PRO A 552 3.43 -30.56 4.67
N GLU A 553 4.05 -31.45 5.46
CA GLU A 553 4.74 -32.65 4.99
C GLU A 553 3.82 -33.67 4.27
N ASP A 554 2.53 -33.65 4.60
CA ASP A 554 1.52 -34.48 3.93
C ASP A 554 0.86 -33.75 2.76
N PHE A 555 0.83 -32.40 2.82
CA PHE A 555 0.33 -31.55 1.75
C PHE A 555 1.26 -31.58 0.51
N GLU A 556 2.58 -31.64 0.69
CA GLU A 556 3.56 -31.76 -0.41
C GLU A 556 3.36 -33.01 -1.28
N LYS A 557 2.75 -34.06 -0.73
CA LYS A 557 2.46 -35.33 -1.43
C LYS A 557 1.24 -35.23 -2.37
N VAL A 558 0.53 -34.12 -2.34
CA VAL A 558 -0.67 -33.89 -3.16
C VAL A 558 -0.27 -33.58 -4.61
N ASN A 559 -0.39 -34.56 -5.50
CA ASN A 559 -0.16 -34.37 -6.93
C ASN A 559 -1.40 -33.73 -7.60
N ALA A 560 -1.21 -32.58 -8.24
CA ALA A 560 -2.25 -31.79 -8.92
C ALA A 560 -2.74 -32.38 -10.27
N GLU A 561 -2.20 -33.51 -10.73
CA GLU A 561 -2.60 -34.14 -12.00
C GLU A 561 -3.95 -34.89 -11.95
N LYS A 562 -4.58 -35.01 -10.77
CA LYS A 562 -5.88 -35.68 -10.61
C LYS A 562 -7.02 -34.67 -10.44
N ASP A 563 -8.07 -34.82 -11.25
CA ASP A 563 -9.30 -34.00 -11.17
C ASP A 563 -9.98 -34.03 -9.79
N THR A 564 -9.82 -35.12 -9.02
CA THR A 564 -10.34 -35.23 -7.65
C THR A 564 -9.38 -36.02 -6.77
N TYR A 565 -9.11 -35.51 -5.57
CA TYR A 565 -8.19 -36.09 -4.59
C TYR A 565 -8.89 -36.27 -3.23
N THR A 566 -8.60 -37.34 -2.50
CA THR A 566 -9.07 -37.50 -1.11
C THR A 566 -7.92 -37.21 -0.17
N LEU A 567 -7.99 -36.07 0.52
CA LEU A 567 -7.01 -35.65 1.50
C LEU A 567 -7.26 -36.40 2.82
N GLN A 568 -6.22 -37.03 3.35
CA GLN A 568 -6.26 -37.72 4.64
C GLN A 568 -5.82 -36.76 5.75
N LEU A 569 -6.74 -36.38 6.62
CA LEU A 569 -6.46 -35.54 7.78
C LEU A 569 -6.17 -36.41 8.99
N LYS A 570 -5.31 -35.93 9.88
CA LYS A 570 -5.09 -36.50 11.19
C LYS A 570 -6.01 -35.82 12.21
N LEU A 571 -7.03 -36.53 12.67
CA LEU A 571 -7.85 -36.12 13.82
C LEU A 571 -6.99 -36.12 15.08
N ILE A 572 -6.89 -34.95 15.71
CA ILE A 572 -6.23 -34.77 17.00
C ILE A 572 -7.25 -35.05 18.09
N ASP A 573 -7.14 -36.23 18.72
CA ASP A 573 -8.03 -36.65 19.80
C ASP A 573 -7.59 -36.03 21.13
N LYS A 574 -7.67 -34.70 21.19
CA LYS A 574 -7.33 -33.88 22.36
C LYS A 574 -8.40 -32.82 22.55
N GLU A 575 -8.86 -32.64 23.79
CA GLU A 575 -9.71 -31.50 24.16
C GLU A 575 -8.90 -30.20 24.08
N ILE A 576 -9.50 -29.15 23.52
CA ILE A 576 -8.88 -27.85 23.34
C ILE A 576 -9.38 -26.93 24.45
N LEU A 577 -8.50 -26.53 25.34
CA LEU A 577 -8.83 -25.75 26.54
C LEU A 577 -8.44 -24.28 26.43
N ASN A 578 -7.46 -23.95 25.58
CA ASN A 578 -6.94 -22.59 25.45
C ASN A 578 -6.26 -22.36 24.09
N GLU A 579 -5.87 -21.11 23.84
CA GLU A 579 -5.24 -20.67 22.60
C GLU A 579 -3.88 -21.35 22.36
N GLU A 580 -3.08 -21.58 23.41
CA GLU A 580 -1.75 -22.20 23.29
C GLU A 580 -1.84 -23.61 22.69
N GLU A 581 -2.88 -24.37 23.05
CA GLU A 581 -3.11 -25.69 22.47
C GLU A 581 -3.51 -25.63 21.00
N VAL A 582 -4.28 -24.62 20.60
CA VAL A 582 -4.63 -24.40 19.18
C VAL A 582 -3.37 -24.05 18.39
N ARG A 583 -2.53 -23.15 18.91
CA ARG A 583 -1.24 -22.80 18.30
C ARG A 583 -0.32 -24.01 18.17
N ALA A 584 -0.26 -24.87 19.18
CA ALA A 584 0.54 -26.11 19.13
C ALA A 584 0.00 -27.12 18.10
N ILE A 585 -1.33 -27.23 17.97
CA ILE A 585 -1.96 -28.12 16.98
C ILE A 585 -1.72 -27.59 15.55
N LEU A 586 -1.87 -26.29 15.35
CA LEU A 586 -1.79 -25.62 14.05
C LEU A 586 -0.40 -25.05 13.73
N GLN A 587 0.65 -25.55 14.38
CA GLN A 587 2.02 -25.11 14.13
C GLN A 587 2.52 -25.53 12.73
N PHE A 588 3.17 -24.58 12.05
CA PHE A 588 3.88 -24.74 10.77
C PHE A 588 5.29 -25.32 10.87
#